data_AF-A0A7C3IRJ4-F1
#
_entry.id   AF-A0A7C3IRJ4-F1
#
_cell.length_a   1.000
_cell.length_b   1.000
_cell.length_c   1.000
_cell.angle_alpha   90.00
_cell.angle_beta   90.00
_cell.angle_gamma   90.00
#
_symmetry.space_group_name_H-M   'P 1'
#
loop_
_entity.id
_entity.type
_entity.pdbx_description
1 polymer ?
#
loop_
_entity_poly.entity_id
_entity_poly.type
_entity_poly.pdbx_seq_one_letter_code
_entity_poly.pdbx_strand_id
1 'polypeptide(L)'
;MFDANQLIALSRDVEAVQIPSGAPLTLPKGTEVRITQSLGGSYTMLTPWGLARIEGKDADALGLTPQTSAPATEAPPPASAEEVEKAVWEQLRTCYDPEIPVNIVDLGLVYSCAVQPLEQGGYRVEVRFTLTAPGCGMGDWLAQDIRNKIASVPGVREADVQVVFDPPWHHDMMSEAAKLELGIF
;
A
#
# COMPACT_ATOMS: atom_id res chain seq x y z
N MET A 1 12.96 -12.66 15.99
CA MET A 1 12.84 -13.61 14.87
C MET A 1 11.42 -14.14 14.92
N PHE A 2 10.58 -13.77 13.96
CA PHE A 2 9.22 -14.29 13.85
C PHE A 2 9.29 -15.62 13.11
N ASP A 3 8.73 -16.69 13.69
CA ASP A 3 8.51 -17.92 12.96
C ASP A 3 7.32 -17.69 12.02
N ALA A 4 7.59 -17.52 10.72
CA ALA A 4 6.58 -17.32 9.67
C ALA A 4 5.58 -18.49 9.54
N ASN A 5 5.70 -19.51 10.38
CA ASN A 5 4.85 -20.70 10.40
C ASN A 5 4.00 -20.83 11.68
N GLN A 6 4.00 -19.85 12.57
CA GLN A 6 3.22 -19.88 13.81
C GLN A 6 1.78 -19.37 13.61
N LEU A 7 0.81 -20.11 14.16
CA LEU A 7 -0.58 -19.66 14.27
C LEU A 7 -0.71 -18.64 15.41
N ILE A 8 -1.31 -17.50 15.12
CA ILE A 8 -1.57 -16.41 16.05
C ILE A 8 -3.08 -16.27 16.21
N ALA A 9 -3.57 -16.29 17.45
CA ALA A 9 -4.97 -15.99 17.74
C ALA A 9 -5.16 -14.48 17.89
N LEU A 10 -6.12 -13.90 17.16
CA LEU A 10 -6.41 -12.47 17.24
C LEU A 10 -6.82 -12.05 18.66
N SER A 11 -6.24 -10.98 19.18
CA SER A 11 -6.53 -10.49 20.54
C SER A 11 -7.85 -9.72 20.65
N ARG A 12 -8.34 -9.18 19.52
CA ARG A 12 -9.60 -8.43 19.35
C ARG A 12 -10.19 -8.63 17.94
N ASP A 13 -11.38 -8.08 17.71
CA ASP A 13 -11.96 -7.99 16.37
C ASP A 13 -11.13 -7.01 15.51
N VAL A 14 -10.93 -7.37 14.24
CA VAL A 14 -10.09 -6.61 13.30
C VAL A 14 -10.79 -6.45 11.97
N GLU A 15 -10.72 -5.24 11.43
CA GLU A 15 -11.09 -4.97 10.04
C GLU A 15 -9.94 -5.42 9.13
N ALA A 16 -10.29 -6.28 8.17
CA ALA A 16 -9.40 -6.83 7.17
C ALA A 16 -10.01 -6.67 5.78
N VAL A 17 -9.19 -6.85 4.76
CA VAL A 17 -9.63 -6.85 3.36
C VAL A 17 -9.28 -8.18 2.74
N GLN A 18 -10.27 -8.85 2.16
CA GLN A 18 -10.08 -10.16 1.55
C GLN A 18 -9.32 -10.03 0.23
N ILE A 19 -8.30 -10.86 0.03
CA ILE A 19 -7.53 -10.95 -1.23
C ILE A 19 -8.02 -12.20 -1.99
N PRO A 20 -8.38 -12.10 -3.30
CA PRO A 20 -8.24 -10.95 -4.20
C PRO A 20 -9.49 -10.07 -4.33
N SER A 21 -10.56 -10.33 -3.58
CA SER A 21 -11.86 -9.68 -3.84
C SER A 21 -11.89 -8.18 -3.48
N GLY A 22 -10.99 -7.71 -2.60
CA GLY A 22 -11.04 -6.34 -2.05
C GLY A 22 -12.21 -6.10 -1.10
N ALA A 23 -12.98 -7.13 -0.79
CA ALA A 23 -14.15 -6.99 0.07
C ALA A 23 -13.73 -6.75 1.53
N PRO A 24 -14.36 -5.79 2.24
CA PRO A 24 -14.13 -5.62 3.66
C PRO A 24 -14.63 -6.86 4.42
N LEU A 25 -13.83 -7.32 5.38
CA LEU A 25 -14.06 -8.50 6.20
C LEU A 25 -13.74 -8.15 7.65
N THR A 26 -14.63 -8.49 8.58
CA THR A 26 -14.31 -8.41 10.02
C THR A 26 -13.88 -9.77 10.54
N LEU A 27 -12.65 -9.87 11.03
CA LEU A 27 -12.12 -11.07 11.66
C LEU A 27 -12.43 -11.03 13.16
N PRO A 28 -13.19 -11.99 13.71
CA PRO A 28 -13.52 -11.99 15.13
C PRO A 28 -12.31 -12.34 16.00
N LYS A 29 -12.30 -11.82 17.23
CA LYS A 29 -11.35 -12.18 18.27
C LYS A 29 -11.22 -13.69 18.42
N GLY A 30 -9.99 -14.17 18.57
CA GLY A 30 -9.67 -15.59 18.73
C GLY A 30 -9.57 -16.35 17.41
N THR A 31 -9.81 -15.71 16.26
CA THR A 31 -9.53 -16.32 14.95
C THR A 31 -8.05 -16.64 14.87
N GLU A 32 -7.73 -17.90 14.57
CA GLU A 32 -6.37 -18.32 14.31
C GLU A 32 -5.97 -17.93 12.89
N VAL A 33 -4.91 -17.12 12.80
CA VAL A 33 -4.35 -16.63 11.54
C VAL A 33 -2.87 -16.93 11.47
N ARG A 34 -2.36 -17.05 10.25
CA ARG A 34 -0.91 -17.17 10.00
C ARG A 34 -0.45 -16.02 9.14
N ILE A 35 0.51 -15.24 9.61
CA ILE A 35 1.11 -14.16 8.80
C ILE A 35 1.92 -14.82 7.67
N THR A 36 1.55 -14.53 6.43
CA THR A 36 2.27 -15.01 5.25
C THR A 36 3.23 -13.94 4.73
N GLN A 37 2.89 -12.66 4.87
CA GLN A 37 3.70 -11.54 4.41
C GLN A 37 3.54 -10.32 5.33
N SER A 38 4.61 -9.52 5.42
CA SER A 38 4.64 -8.25 6.13
C SER A 38 5.31 -7.22 5.21
N LEU A 39 4.51 -6.47 4.46
CA LEU A 39 4.97 -5.55 3.41
C LEU A 39 4.39 -4.14 3.65
N GLY A 40 5.25 -3.12 3.59
CA GLY A 40 4.81 -1.72 3.55
C GLY A 40 3.99 -1.22 4.75
N GLY A 41 4.19 -1.82 5.93
CA GLY A 41 3.40 -1.52 7.13
C GLY A 41 2.00 -2.16 7.12
N SER A 42 1.83 -3.27 6.42
CA SER A 42 0.60 -4.06 6.42
C SER A 42 0.92 -5.55 6.44
N TYR A 43 -0.04 -6.36 6.90
CA TYR A 43 0.17 -7.78 7.14
C TYR A 43 -0.84 -8.59 6.34
N THR A 44 -0.33 -9.45 5.46
CA THR A 44 -1.15 -10.46 4.77
C THR A 44 -1.16 -11.73 5.61
N MET A 45 -2.35 -12.25 5.86
CA MET A 45 -2.58 -13.38 6.74
C MET A 45 -3.42 -14.44 6.03
N LEU A 46 -3.06 -15.70 6.26
CA LEU A 46 -3.91 -16.84 5.94
C LEU A 46 -4.92 -17.03 7.08
N THR A 47 -6.20 -16.92 6.72
CA THR A 47 -7.36 -17.15 7.60
C THR A 47 -8.11 -18.42 7.17
N PRO A 48 -9.06 -18.94 7.96
CA PRO A 48 -9.94 -20.04 7.54
C PRO A 48 -10.75 -19.75 6.27
N TRP A 49 -10.92 -18.46 5.90
CA TRP A 49 -11.69 -18.02 4.74
C TRP A 49 -10.82 -17.59 3.55
N GLY A 50 -9.51 -17.87 3.60
CA GLY A 50 -8.54 -17.48 2.59
C GLY A 50 -7.61 -16.37 3.06
N LEU A 51 -7.00 -15.66 2.10
CA LEU A 51 -6.07 -14.58 2.40
C LEU A 51 -6.81 -13.30 2.77
N ALA A 52 -6.38 -12.67 3.85
CA ALA A 52 -6.88 -11.37 4.29
C ALA A 52 -5.70 -10.46 4.65
N ARG A 53 -5.79 -9.18 4.31
CA ARG A 53 -4.80 -8.16 4.64
C ARG A 53 -5.34 -7.24 5.72
N ILE A 54 -4.48 -6.88 6.69
CA ILE A 54 -4.76 -5.87 7.71
C ILE A 54 -3.75 -4.73 7.65
N GLU A 55 -4.17 -3.55 8.05
CA GLU A 55 -3.29 -2.38 8.16
C GLU A 55 -2.36 -2.48 9.37
N GLY A 56 -1.20 -1.83 9.32
CA GLY A 56 -0.22 -1.88 10.41
C GLY A 56 -0.65 -1.21 11.71
N LYS A 57 -1.68 -0.35 11.66
CA LYS A 57 -2.34 0.18 12.85
C LYS A 57 -3.02 -0.92 13.68
N ASP A 58 -3.44 -2.00 13.03
CA ASP A 58 -4.14 -3.15 13.62
C ASP A 58 -3.18 -4.30 13.97
N ALA A 59 -1.87 -4.09 13.88
CA ALA A 59 -0.88 -5.12 14.20
C ALA A 59 -0.91 -5.54 15.68
N ASP A 60 -1.43 -4.68 16.57
CA ASP A 60 -1.67 -5.02 17.98
C ASP A 60 -2.57 -6.25 18.14
N ALA A 61 -3.50 -6.45 17.20
CA ALA A 61 -4.39 -7.59 17.21
C ALA A 61 -3.65 -8.91 16.96
N LEU A 62 -2.48 -8.86 16.32
CA LEU A 62 -1.57 -9.98 16.10
C LEU A 62 -0.52 -10.12 17.21
N GLY A 63 -0.60 -9.30 18.27
CA GLY A 63 0.44 -9.23 19.30
C GLY A 63 1.76 -8.63 18.77
N LEU A 64 1.71 -7.92 17.64
CA LEU A 64 2.83 -7.17 17.10
C LEU A 64 2.77 -5.73 17.60
N THR A 65 3.94 -5.09 17.68
CA THR A 65 3.97 -3.64 17.87
C THR A 65 3.31 -2.99 16.65
N PRO A 66 2.27 -2.14 16.82
CA PRO A 66 1.68 -1.41 15.71
C PRO A 66 2.77 -0.67 14.96
N GLN A 67 3.01 -1.08 13.72
CA GLN A 67 3.78 -0.27 12.80
C GLN A 67 2.79 0.73 12.23
N THR A 68 2.53 1.81 13.01
CA THR A 68 2.22 3.06 12.34
C THR A 68 3.46 3.32 11.49
N SER A 69 3.32 3.36 10.17
CA SER A 69 4.38 3.86 9.29
C SER A 69 4.99 5.03 10.03
N ALA A 70 6.25 4.88 10.46
CA ALA A 70 6.86 5.83 11.37
C ALA A 70 6.51 7.24 10.89
N PRO A 71 6.13 8.19 11.78
CA PRO A 71 5.96 9.56 11.36
C PRO A 71 7.19 9.88 10.55
N ALA A 72 6.96 10.28 9.29
CA ALA A 72 8.00 10.73 8.40
C ALA A 72 8.99 11.49 9.27
N THR A 73 10.25 11.04 9.27
CA THR A 73 11.38 11.71 9.91
C THR A 73 11.10 13.20 9.93
N GLU A 74 11.33 13.83 11.08
CA GLU A 74 11.36 15.28 11.39
C GLU A 74 12.20 16.08 10.37
N ALA A 75 11.87 15.93 9.10
CA ALA A 75 12.32 16.71 7.99
C ALA A 75 11.47 17.98 8.06
N PRO A 76 12.08 19.16 7.92
CA PRO A 76 11.31 20.39 7.80
C PRO A 76 10.24 20.19 6.73
N PRO A 77 9.03 20.77 6.91
CA PRO A 77 7.99 20.67 5.90
C PRO A 77 8.61 21.02 4.54
N PRO A 78 8.42 20.17 3.52
CA PRO A 78 9.09 20.32 2.25
C PRO A 78 8.80 21.73 1.71
N ALA A 79 9.88 22.45 1.41
CA ALA A 79 9.86 23.86 1.07
C ALA A 79 9.58 24.07 -0.43
N SER A 80 9.68 23.02 -1.24
CA SER A 80 9.47 23.06 -2.69
C SER A 80 8.60 21.90 -3.20
N ALA A 81 8.01 22.08 -4.39
CA ALA A 81 7.23 21.05 -5.05
C ALA A 81 8.06 19.78 -5.34
N GLU A 82 9.35 19.94 -5.65
CA GLU A 82 10.27 18.82 -5.92
C GLU A 82 10.52 17.96 -4.67
N GLU A 83 10.63 18.59 -3.49
CA GLU A 83 10.79 17.87 -2.23
C GLU A 83 9.51 17.10 -1.86
N VAL A 84 8.34 17.70 -2.10
CA VAL A 84 7.05 17.02 -1.93
C VAL A 84 6.95 15.84 -2.89
N GLU A 85 7.29 16.04 -4.17
CA GLU A 85 7.24 14.98 -5.17
C GLU A 85 8.13 13.81 -4.78
N LYS A 86 9.35 14.09 -4.32
CA LYS A 86 10.27 13.05 -3.82
C LYS A 86 9.67 12.30 -2.63
N ALA A 87 9.11 13.02 -1.65
CA ALA A 87 8.48 12.41 -0.48
C ALA A 87 7.27 11.55 -0.88
N VAL A 88 6.47 12.00 -1.85
CA VAL A 88 5.37 11.22 -2.42
C VAL A 88 5.89 9.93 -3.06
N TRP A 89 6.93 9.99 -3.90
CA TRP A 89 7.53 8.79 -4.49
C TRP A 89 8.07 7.81 -3.45
N GLU A 90 8.65 8.31 -2.35
CA GLU A 90 9.07 7.46 -1.23
C GLU A 90 7.86 6.79 -0.56
N GLN A 91 6.76 7.51 -0.35
CA GLN A 91 5.51 6.92 0.17
C GLN A 91 4.91 5.89 -0.78
N LEU A 92 4.86 6.16 -2.09
CA LEU A 92 4.34 5.23 -3.10
C LEU A 92 5.14 3.93 -3.15
N ARG A 93 6.45 3.97 -2.91
CA ARG A 93 7.28 2.75 -2.79
C ARG A 93 6.93 1.88 -1.58
N THR A 94 6.20 2.42 -0.61
CA THR A 94 5.67 1.63 0.51
C THR A 94 4.30 1.01 0.20
N CYS A 95 3.67 1.34 -0.93
CA CYS A 95 2.45 0.67 -1.40
C CYS A 95 2.84 -0.60 -2.15
N TYR A 96 2.29 -1.74 -1.74
CA TYR A 96 2.58 -3.05 -2.33
C TYR A 96 1.32 -3.66 -2.93
N ASP A 97 1.47 -4.26 -4.10
CA ASP A 97 0.41 -5.06 -4.68
C ASP A 97 0.11 -6.26 -3.75
N PRO A 98 -1.18 -6.52 -3.47
CA PRO A 98 -1.60 -7.58 -2.55
C PRO A 98 -1.43 -9.00 -3.12
N GLU A 99 -1.35 -9.13 -4.45
CA GLU A 99 -1.20 -10.41 -5.14
C GLU A 99 0.25 -10.68 -5.51
N ILE A 100 0.97 -9.64 -5.92
CA ILE A 100 2.39 -9.68 -6.29
C ILE A 100 3.19 -8.95 -5.21
N PRO A 101 4.12 -9.60 -4.49
CA PRO A 101 4.81 -9.03 -3.32
C PRO A 101 5.87 -7.95 -3.67
N VAL A 102 5.60 -7.11 -4.66
CA VAL A 102 6.46 -6.03 -5.15
C VAL A 102 5.72 -4.69 -4.99
N ASN A 103 6.46 -3.60 -4.78
CA ASN A 103 5.85 -2.29 -4.64
C ASN A 103 5.32 -1.76 -5.99
N ILE A 104 4.28 -0.93 -5.93
CA ILE A 104 3.58 -0.43 -7.12
C ILE A 104 4.47 0.41 -8.06
N VAL A 105 5.54 1.01 -7.53
CA VAL A 105 6.49 1.81 -8.29
C VAL A 105 7.41 0.90 -9.10
N ASP A 106 8.00 -0.10 -8.46
CA ASP A 106 8.88 -1.07 -9.11
C ASP A 106 8.11 -2.06 -10.01
N LEU A 107 6.82 -2.28 -9.74
CA LEU A 107 5.92 -2.96 -10.68
C LEU A 107 5.60 -2.13 -11.93
N GLY A 108 5.89 -0.84 -11.94
CA GLY A 108 5.53 0.05 -13.05
C GLY A 108 4.03 0.33 -13.13
N LEU A 109 3.31 0.27 -12.02
CA LEU A 109 1.87 0.59 -11.97
C LEU A 109 1.62 2.10 -11.90
N VAL A 110 2.60 2.89 -11.47
CA VAL A 110 2.47 4.36 -11.38
C VAL A 110 2.92 5.00 -12.70
N TYR A 111 1.99 5.62 -13.43
CA TYR A 111 2.27 6.23 -14.74
C TYR A 111 2.69 7.70 -14.64
N SER A 112 2.11 8.42 -13.69
CA SER A 112 2.46 9.82 -13.46
C SER A 112 2.20 10.23 -12.02
N CYS A 113 3.07 11.07 -11.50
CA CYS A 113 2.90 11.80 -10.24
C CYS A 113 3.15 13.28 -10.57
N ALA A 114 2.17 14.14 -10.36
CA ALA A 114 2.30 15.58 -10.57
C ALA A 114 1.98 16.32 -9.27
N VAL A 115 2.87 17.24 -8.88
CA VAL A 115 2.70 18.07 -7.68
C VAL A 115 2.48 19.52 -8.10
N GLN A 116 1.35 20.08 -7.68
CA GLN A 116 0.96 21.45 -8.01
C GLN A 116 0.79 22.27 -6.73
N PRO A 117 1.36 23.49 -6.65
CA PRO A 117 1.11 24.37 -5.52
C PRO A 117 -0.34 24.86 -5.53
N LEU A 118 -0.96 24.96 -4.35
CA LEU A 118 -2.30 25.51 -4.17
C LEU A 118 -2.23 27.00 -3.81
N GLU A 119 -3.20 27.78 -4.30
CA GLU A 119 -3.30 29.22 -4.01
C GLU A 119 -3.42 29.53 -2.51
N GLN A 120 -4.00 28.60 -1.74
CA GLN A 120 -4.22 28.71 -0.29
C GLN A 120 -3.02 28.19 0.54
N GLY A 121 -1.93 27.79 -0.12
CA GLY A 121 -0.77 27.18 0.50
C GLY A 121 -0.86 25.65 0.60
N GLY A 122 0.31 25.00 0.50
CA GLY A 122 0.41 23.54 0.37
C GLY A 122 0.31 23.08 -1.09
N TYR A 123 0.16 21.77 -1.26
CA TYR A 123 0.27 21.13 -2.57
C TYR A 123 -0.90 20.18 -2.85
N ARG A 124 -1.35 20.16 -4.10
CA ARG A 124 -2.18 19.11 -4.67
C ARG A 124 -1.27 18.10 -5.38
N VAL A 125 -1.50 16.83 -5.11
CA VAL A 125 -0.79 15.73 -5.73
C VAL A 125 -1.78 14.95 -6.60
N GLU A 126 -1.46 14.79 -7.87
CA GLU A 126 -2.24 14.02 -8.83
C GLU A 126 -1.43 12.78 -9.24
N VAL A 127 -1.94 11.59 -8.92
CA VAL A 127 -1.34 10.32 -9.29
C VAL A 127 -2.25 9.56 -10.24
N ARG A 128 -1.70 9.12 -11.37
CA ARG A 128 -2.33 8.15 -12.27
C ARG A 128 -1.62 6.83 -12.15
N PHE A 129 -2.38 5.78 -11.87
CA PHE A 129 -1.85 4.43 -11.75
C PHE A 129 -2.79 3.41 -12.39
N THR A 130 -2.27 2.22 -12.66
CA THR A 130 -2.99 1.11 -13.28
C THR A 130 -2.97 -0.12 -12.37
N LEU A 131 -3.62 -1.19 -12.81
CA LEU A 131 -3.64 -2.49 -12.14
C LEU A 131 -3.05 -3.55 -13.05
N THR A 132 -2.51 -4.60 -12.43
CA THR A 132 -2.01 -5.79 -13.13
C THR A 132 -3.13 -6.55 -13.86
N ALA A 133 -4.37 -6.45 -13.37
CA ALA A 133 -5.56 -7.01 -14.02
C ALA A 133 -6.79 -6.07 -13.89
N PRO A 134 -7.58 -5.89 -14.97
CA PRO A 134 -8.81 -5.10 -14.93
C PRO A 134 -9.93 -5.81 -14.15
N GLY A 135 -10.72 -5.05 -13.39
CA GLY A 135 -11.91 -5.55 -12.70
C GLY A 135 -11.70 -6.19 -11.32
N CYS A 136 -10.52 -6.02 -10.72
CA CYS A 136 -10.27 -6.48 -9.36
C CYS A 136 -10.80 -5.48 -8.32
N GLY A 137 -11.58 -5.93 -7.34
CA GLY A 137 -12.03 -5.09 -6.22
C GLY A 137 -10.87 -4.53 -5.38
N MET A 138 -9.67 -5.10 -5.51
CA MET A 138 -8.43 -4.53 -4.96
C MET A 138 -8.05 -3.18 -5.57
N GLY A 139 -8.55 -2.82 -6.76
CA GLY A 139 -8.24 -1.54 -7.40
C GLY A 139 -8.70 -0.34 -6.57
N ASP A 140 -9.93 -0.40 -6.05
CA ASP A 140 -10.48 0.64 -5.19
C ASP A 140 -9.74 0.71 -3.85
N TRP A 141 -9.41 -0.45 -3.28
CA TRP A 141 -8.61 -0.53 -2.06
C TRP A 141 -7.22 0.07 -2.24
N LEU A 142 -6.52 -0.29 -3.32
CA LEU A 142 -5.18 0.21 -3.61
C LEU A 142 -5.19 1.71 -3.90
N ALA A 143 -6.22 2.20 -4.61
CA ALA A 143 -6.42 3.64 -4.81
C ALA A 143 -6.62 4.39 -3.48
N GLN A 144 -7.33 3.78 -2.53
CA GLN A 144 -7.51 4.33 -1.18
C GLN A 144 -6.20 4.30 -0.37
N ASP A 145 -5.46 3.19 -0.39
CA ASP A 145 -4.16 3.08 0.28
C ASP A 145 -3.20 4.15 -0.26
N ILE A 146 -3.04 4.25 -1.59
CA ILE A 146 -2.24 5.28 -2.26
C ILE A 146 -2.66 6.68 -1.80
N ARG A 147 -3.97 6.99 -1.82
CA ARG A 147 -4.48 8.30 -1.40
C ARG A 147 -4.14 8.61 0.05
N ASN A 148 -4.30 7.65 0.96
CA ASN A 148 -4.00 7.82 2.37
C ASN A 148 -2.50 8.05 2.61
N LYS A 149 -1.63 7.34 1.88
CA LYS A 149 -0.17 7.51 1.98
C LYS A 149 0.31 8.83 1.38
N ILE A 150 -0.30 9.30 0.30
CA ILE A 150 -0.01 10.63 -0.26
C ILE A 150 -0.47 11.72 0.72
N ALA A 151 -1.67 11.56 1.30
CA ALA A 151 -2.23 12.53 2.25
C ALA A 151 -1.44 12.63 3.58
N SER A 152 -0.64 11.62 3.92
CA SER A 152 0.23 11.66 5.11
C SER A 152 1.52 12.45 4.88
N VAL A 153 1.85 12.82 3.62
CA VAL A 153 3.03 13.62 3.30
C VAL A 153 2.85 15.06 3.79
N PRO A 154 3.78 15.59 4.60
CA PRO A 154 3.71 16.98 5.04
C PRO A 154 3.65 17.96 3.87
N GLY A 155 2.71 18.92 3.93
CA GLY A 155 2.50 19.92 2.89
C GLY A 155 1.48 19.53 1.82
N VAL A 156 1.09 18.26 1.72
CA VAL A 156 -0.01 17.83 0.85
C VAL A 156 -1.35 18.21 1.49
N ARG A 157 -2.22 18.86 0.71
CA ARG A 157 -3.58 19.25 1.10
C ARG A 157 -4.64 18.50 0.32
N GLU A 158 -4.33 18.15 -0.92
CA GLU A 158 -5.23 17.44 -1.83
C GLU A 158 -4.49 16.27 -2.46
N ALA A 159 -5.08 15.08 -2.41
CA ALA A 159 -4.55 13.87 -3.03
C ALA A 159 -5.59 13.31 -4.00
N ASP A 160 -5.34 13.52 -5.30
CA ASP A 160 -6.16 13.00 -6.39
C ASP A 160 -5.49 11.75 -6.97
N VAL A 161 -6.21 10.64 -6.91
CA VAL A 161 -5.70 9.33 -7.30
C VAL A 161 -6.66 8.73 -8.29
N GLN A 162 -6.18 8.56 -9.52
CA GLN A 162 -6.96 8.08 -10.65
C GLN A 162 -6.44 6.73 -11.13
N VAL A 163 -7.34 5.75 -11.16
CA VAL A 163 -7.08 4.47 -11.83
C VAL A 163 -7.29 4.65 -13.33
N VAL A 164 -6.28 4.32 -14.13
CA VAL A 164 -6.32 4.33 -15.60
C VAL A 164 -6.00 2.94 -16.15
N PHE A 165 -6.65 2.57 -17.25
CA PHE A 165 -6.45 1.28 -17.93
C PHE A 165 -5.84 1.40 -19.32
N ASP A 166 -5.54 2.64 -19.75
CA ASP A 166 -4.90 2.94 -21.02
C ASP A 166 -3.66 3.82 -20.76
N PRO A 167 -2.45 3.38 -21.15
CA PRO A 167 -2.14 2.08 -21.74
C PRO A 167 -2.42 0.91 -20.77
N PRO A 168 -2.66 -0.32 -21.28
CA PRO A 168 -2.71 -1.50 -20.43
C PRO A 168 -1.32 -1.81 -19.86
N TRP A 169 -1.28 -2.32 -18.64
CA TRP A 169 -0.03 -2.73 -18.00
C TRP A 169 0.59 -3.96 -18.69
N HIS A 170 1.93 -4.00 -18.75
CA HIS A 170 2.69 -5.15 -19.22
C HIS A 170 3.92 -5.36 -18.33
N HIS A 171 4.39 -6.60 -18.18
CA HIS A 171 5.53 -6.94 -17.32
C HIS A 171 6.84 -6.23 -17.72
N ASP A 172 6.95 -5.78 -18.97
CA ASP A 172 8.09 -4.96 -19.43
C ASP A 172 8.19 -3.61 -18.72
N MET A 173 7.08 -3.12 -18.15
CA MET A 173 7.02 -1.88 -17.36
C MET A 173 7.66 -2.03 -15.96
N MET A 174 7.93 -3.27 -15.53
CA MET A 174 8.58 -3.54 -14.26
C MET A 174 10.04 -3.08 -14.28
N SER A 175 10.54 -2.64 -13.12
CA SER A 175 11.97 -2.37 -12.94
C SER A 175 12.77 -3.67 -13.04
N GLU A 176 14.04 -3.57 -13.43
CA GLU A 176 14.93 -4.74 -13.52
C GLU A 176 15.07 -5.47 -12.18
N ALA A 177 15.02 -4.73 -11.07
CA ALA A 177 15.02 -5.31 -9.72
C ALA A 177 13.76 -6.16 -9.47
N ALA A 178 12.59 -5.67 -9.85
CA ALA A 178 11.34 -6.40 -9.71
C ALA A 178 11.25 -7.64 -10.62
N LYS A 179 11.75 -7.55 -11.86
CA LYS A 179 11.84 -8.72 -12.76
C LYS A 179 12.74 -9.80 -12.18
N LEU A 180 13.89 -9.42 -11.62
CA LEU A 180 14.82 -10.35 -10.97
C LEU A 180 14.19 -11.02 -9.74
N GLU A 181 13.46 -10.26 -8.91
CA GLU A 181 12.78 -10.77 -7.72
C GLU A 181 11.69 -11.80 -8.07
N LEU A 182 10.97 -11.58 -9.17
CA LEU A 182 9.94 -12.49 -9.65
C LEU A 182 10.47 -13.61 -10.57
N GLY A 183 11.78 -13.62 -10.88
CA GLY A 183 12.39 -14.62 -11.75
C GLY A 183 11.91 -14.56 -13.21
N ILE A 184 11.56 -13.37 -13.70
CA ILE A 184 11.16 -13.12 -15.08
C ILE A 184 12.41 -12.64 -15.85
N PHE A 185 12.79 -13.36 -16.90
CA PHE A 185 13.97 -13.09 -17.76
C PHE A 185 13.57 -12.92 -19.22
#